data_AF-A0A1F7YT11-F1
#
_entry.id   AF-A0A1F7YT11-F1
#
_cell.length_a   1.000
_cell.length_b   1.000
_cell.length_c   1.000
_cell.angle_alpha   90.00
_cell.angle_beta   90.00
_cell.angle_gamma   90.00
#
_symmetry.space_group_name_H-M   'P 1'
#
loop_
_entity.id
_entity.type
_entity.pdbx_description
1 polymer ?
#
loop_
_entity_poly.entity_id
_entity_poly.type
_entity_poly.pdbx_seq_one_letter_code
_entity_poly.pdbx_strand_id
1 'polypeptide(L)'
;MVKTTYAALIAVIVLVGFFILSNIILVFTATTSSLFLAFGIPVFVGATTSMGFFYVFTHEETFPFATVIEKRQKEAEKRWLKVLPHAGKLASVIMLGVVGGPLLAAFSAQFLIPHYERRYEVLALVGALSGILIAAVARGLFGGIASLLELFSA
;
A
#
# COMPACT_ATOMS: atom_id res chain seq x y z
N MET A 1 19.57 22.02 1.49
CA MET A 1 19.92 21.12 0.38
C MET A 1 20.43 19.75 0.85
N VAL A 2 21.33 19.67 1.82
CA VAL A 2 21.90 18.40 2.31
C VAL A 2 20.88 17.51 3.05
N LYS A 3 20.00 18.08 3.90
CA LYS A 3 18.93 17.32 4.59
C LYS A 3 17.92 16.66 3.63
N THR A 4 17.59 17.33 2.53
CA THR A 4 16.66 16.82 1.51
C THR A 4 17.24 15.65 0.74
N THR A 5 18.56 15.61 0.50
CA THR A 5 19.22 14.48 -0.17
C THR A 5 19.28 13.24 0.73
N TYR A 6 19.51 13.39 2.03
CA TYR A 6 19.45 12.27 2.97
C TYR A 6 18.04 11.70 3.12
N ALA A 7 17.02 12.56 3.20
CA ALA A 7 15.62 12.12 3.22
C ALA A 7 15.24 11.35 1.94
N ALA A 8 15.68 11.83 0.77
CA ALA A 8 15.47 11.14 -0.50
C ALA A 8 16.20 9.79 -0.57
N LEU A 9 17.42 9.69 -0.02
CA LEU A 9 18.15 8.43 0.05
C LEU A 9 17.43 7.40 0.93
N ILE A 10 16.97 7.82 2.11
CA ILE A 10 16.20 6.96 3.04
C ILE A 10 14.91 6.49 2.37
N ALA A 11 14.20 7.40 1.69
CA ALA A 11 13.00 7.07 0.92
C ALA A 11 13.25 5.98 -0.11
N VAL A 12 14.33 6.10 -0.89
CA VAL A 12 14.72 5.10 -1.89
C VAL A 12 15.04 3.76 -1.23
N ILE A 13 15.79 3.76 -0.12
CA ILE A 13 16.11 2.53 0.62
C ILE A 13 14.85 1.84 1.13
N VAL A 14 13.92 2.58 1.73
CA VAL A 14 12.64 2.03 2.22
C VAL A 14 11.82 1.46 1.06
N LEU A 15 11.77 2.15 -0.08
CA LEU A 15 10.99 1.73 -1.24
C LEU A 15 11.60 0.49 -1.92
N VAL A 16 12.92 0.44 -2.05
CA VAL A 16 13.64 -0.75 -2.56
C VAL A 16 13.47 -1.93 -1.60
N GLY A 17 13.63 -1.71 -0.30
CA GLY A 17 13.43 -2.75 0.73
C GLY A 17 12.00 -3.30 0.71
N PHE A 18 11.01 -2.43 0.53
CA PHE A 18 9.62 -2.84 0.37
C PHE A 18 9.39 -3.65 -0.91
N PHE A 19 9.98 -3.25 -2.04
CA PHE A 19 9.89 -4.01 -3.29
C PHE A 19 10.49 -5.41 -3.16
N ILE A 20 11.65 -5.53 -2.51
CA ILE A 20 12.30 -6.83 -2.27
C ILE A 20 11.39 -7.69 -1.38
N LEU A 21 10.92 -7.14 -0.25
CA LEU A 21 10.04 -7.85 0.68
C LEU A 21 8.74 -8.30 0.00
N SER A 22 8.14 -7.44 -0.83
CA SER A 22 6.91 -7.75 -1.57
C SER A 22 7.11 -8.92 -2.55
N ASN A 23 8.25 -8.95 -3.26
CA ASN A 23 8.59 -10.07 -4.14
C ASN A 23 8.80 -11.38 -3.37
N ILE A 24 9.51 -11.33 -2.24
CA ILE A 24 9.71 -12.50 -1.36
C ILE A 24 8.36 -13.07 -0.91
N ILE A 25 7.45 -12.20 -0.47
CA ILE A 25 6.11 -12.61 -0.03
C ILE A 25 5.30 -13.19 -1.17
N LEU A 26 5.39 -12.63 -2.38
CA LEU A 26 4.68 -13.12 -3.55
C LEU A 26 5.15 -14.55 -3.89
N VAL A 27 6.46 -14.78 -3.96
CA VAL A 27 7.05 -16.11 -4.21
C VAL A 27 6.68 -17.08 -3.09
N PHE A 28 6.77 -16.67 -1.82
CA PHE A 28 6.37 -17.49 -0.68
C PHE A 28 4.90 -17.90 -0.77
N THR A 29 4.02 -16.95 -1.08
CA THR A 29 2.57 -17.18 -1.17
C THR A 29 2.20 -18.13 -2.30
N ALA A 30 2.91 -18.02 -3.42
CA ALA A 30 2.73 -18.90 -4.58
C ALA A 30 3.21 -20.34 -4.31
N THR A 31 4.32 -20.50 -3.57
CA THR A 31 4.98 -21.80 -3.38
C THR A 31 4.55 -22.54 -2.12
N THR A 32 4.01 -21.84 -1.12
CA THR A 32 3.62 -22.46 0.14
C THR A 32 2.39 -23.37 -0.01
N SER A 33 2.47 -24.57 0.58
CA SER A 33 1.38 -25.53 0.61
C SER A 33 0.28 -25.17 1.60
N SER A 34 0.61 -24.42 2.66
CA SER A 34 -0.34 -24.01 3.68
C SER A 34 -1.17 -22.80 3.23
N LEU A 35 -2.48 -23.00 3.04
CA LEU A 35 -3.43 -21.92 2.73
C LEU A 35 -3.43 -20.84 3.83
N PHE A 36 -3.32 -21.25 5.10
CA PHE A 36 -3.29 -20.30 6.20
C PHE A 36 -2.08 -19.37 6.09
N LEU A 37 -0.90 -19.90 5.76
CA LEU A 37 0.30 -19.06 5.58
C LEU A 37 0.25 -18.25 4.29
N ALA A 38 -0.31 -18.82 3.22
CA ALA A 38 -0.45 -18.15 1.93
C ALA A 38 -1.31 -16.88 1.99
N PHE A 39 -2.36 -16.87 2.82
CA PHE A 39 -3.23 -15.71 2.97
C PHE A 39 -2.88 -14.88 4.22
N GLY A 40 -2.52 -15.54 5.32
CA GLY A 40 -2.24 -14.88 6.60
C GLY A 40 -1.01 -13.96 6.56
N ILE A 41 0.08 -14.39 5.89
CA ILE A 41 1.30 -13.58 5.81
C ILE A 41 1.08 -12.31 4.97
N PRO A 42 0.53 -12.37 3.73
CA PRO A 42 0.23 -11.17 2.96
C PRO A 42 -0.76 -10.23 3.65
N VAL A 43 -1.75 -10.76 4.36
CA VAL A 43 -2.70 -9.96 5.15
C VAL A 43 -1.99 -9.19 6.26
N PHE A 44 -1.20 -9.89 7.06
CA PHE A 44 -0.49 -9.28 8.20
C PHE A 44 0.54 -8.25 7.73
N VAL A 45 1.32 -8.59 6.70
CA VAL A 45 2.31 -7.67 6.12
C VAL A 45 1.62 -6.48 5.48
N GLY A 46 0.54 -6.69 4.71
CA GLY A 46 -0.21 -5.61 4.08
C GLY A 46 -0.78 -4.61 5.09
N ALA A 47 -1.35 -5.11 6.19
CA ALA A 47 -1.90 -4.26 7.26
C ALA A 47 -0.79 -3.45 7.97
N THR A 48 0.29 -4.13 8.38
CA THR A 48 1.40 -3.49 9.11
C THR A 48 2.20 -2.51 8.25
N THR A 49 2.47 -2.85 6.99
CA THR A 49 3.17 -1.95 6.05
C THR A 49 2.32 -0.73 5.69
N SER A 50 1.00 -0.87 5.53
CA SER A 50 0.11 0.27 5.26
C SER A 50 0.16 1.29 6.39
N MET A 51 0.09 0.81 7.64
CA MET A 51 0.25 1.66 8.82
C MET A 51 1.66 2.27 8.91
N GLY A 52 2.69 1.47 8.67
CA GLY A 52 4.09 1.90 8.74
C GLY A 52 4.39 3.01 7.72
N PHE A 53 3.98 2.84 6.46
CA PHE A 53 4.11 3.87 5.44
C PHE A 53 3.35 5.14 5.80
N PHE A 54 2.11 5.00 6.29
CA PHE A 54 1.33 6.16 6.69
C PHE A 54 1.98 6.91 7.85
N TYR A 55 2.51 6.19 8.85
CA TYR A 55 3.28 6.77 9.93
C TYR A 55 4.49 7.54 9.41
N VAL A 56 5.28 6.94 8.52
CA VAL A 56 6.48 7.55 7.93
C VAL A 56 6.13 8.79 7.09
N PHE A 57 5.06 8.75 6.32
CA PHE A 57 4.63 9.89 5.50
C PHE A 57 4.01 11.03 6.30
N THR A 58 3.45 10.74 7.48
CA THR A 58 2.83 11.75 8.36
C THR A 58 3.86 12.46 9.24
N HIS A 59 5.02 11.86 9.50
CA HIS A 59 6.09 12.48 10.30
C HIS A 59 6.98 13.39 9.43
N GLU A 60 6.92 14.70 9.71
CA GLU A 60 7.55 15.78 8.93
C GLU A 60 9.08 15.64 8.73
N GLU A 61 9.75 14.91 9.62
CA GLU A 61 11.21 14.73 9.58
C GLU A 61 11.67 13.73 8.49
N THR A 62 10.80 12.81 8.06
CA THR A 62 11.14 11.73 7.12
C THR A 62 10.91 12.12 5.65
N PHE A 63 9.94 12.99 5.36
CA PHE A 63 9.63 13.46 4.01
C PHE A 63 9.23 14.94 3.97
N PRO A 64 10.20 15.88 3.96
CA PRO A 64 9.92 17.32 3.90
C PRO A 64 9.22 17.76 2.60
N PHE A 65 9.22 16.92 1.57
CA PHE A 65 8.51 17.19 0.30
C PHE A 65 7.00 17.02 0.44
N ALA A 66 6.53 16.14 1.34
CA ALA A 66 5.12 15.91 1.58
C ALA A 66 4.44 17.18 2.12
N THR A 67 5.07 17.87 3.07
CA THR A 67 4.60 19.13 3.65
C THR A 67 4.65 20.32 2.68
N VAL A 68 5.61 20.35 1.75
CA VAL A 68 5.68 21.39 0.70
C VAL A 68 4.56 21.21 -0.33
N ILE A 69 4.27 19.97 -0.73
CA ILE A 69 3.08 19.66 -1.53
C ILE A 69 1.81 19.98 -0.74
N GLU A 70 1.75 19.60 0.54
CA GLU A 70 0.60 19.84 1.42
C GLU A 70 0.25 21.32 1.55
N LYS A 71 1.24 22.20 1.74
CA LYS A 71 1.01 23.66 1.82
C LYS A 71 0.59 24.28 0.49
N ARG A 72 1.17 23.85 -0.64
CA ARG A 72 0.79 24.36 -1.98
C ARG A 72 -0.56 23.80 -2.45
N GLN A 73 -0.90 22.58 -2.08
CA GLN A 73 -2.14 21.94 -2.49
C GLN A 73 -3.31 22.30 -1.58
N LYS A 74 -3.13 22.56 -0.28
CA LYS A 74 -4.22 22.94 0.65
C LYS A 74 -5.18 24.04 0.13
N GLU A 75 -4.70 24.99 -0.65
CA GLU A 75 -5.53 26.06 -1.25
C GLU A 75 -6.29 25.59 -2.50
N ALA A 76 -5.64 24.82 -3.39
CA ALA A 76 -6.29 24.24 -4.57
C ALA A 76 -7.26 23.11 -4.18
N GLU A 77 -6.90 22.29 -3.19
CA GLU A 77 -7.58 21.09 -2.74
C GLU A 77 -8.84 21.43 -1.94
N LYS A 78 -8.88 22.54 -1.18
CA LYS A 78 -10.12 23.03 -0.52
C LYS A 78 -11.28 23.23 -1.48
N ARG A 79 -11.00 23.48 -2.77
CA ARG A 79 -12.01 23.67 -3.81
C ARG A 79 -12.57 22.34 -4.34
N TRP A 80 -11.72 21.33 -4.51
CA TRP A 80 -12.10 20.01 -5.03
C TRP A 80 -12.57 19.04 -3.93
N LEU A 81 -12.00 19.11 -2.72
CA LEU A 81 -12.40 18.32 -1.54
C LEU A 81 -13.79 18.70 -1.01
N LYS A 82 -14.34 19.87 -1.36
CA LYS A 82 -15.72 20.24 -1.01
C LYS A 82 -16.76 19.54 -1.88
N VAL A 83 -16.38 19.07 -3.07
CA VAL A 83 -17.28 18.40 -4.02
C VAL A 83 -17.44 16.92 -3.67
N LEU A 84 -16.43 16.29 -3.08
CA LEU A 84 -16.48 14.88 -2.70
C LEU A 84 -17.07 14.70 -1.28
N PRO A 85 -18.20 13.96 -1.12
CA PRO A 85 -18.72 13.62 0.20
C PRO A 85 -17.68 12.79 0.98
N HIS A 86 -17.70 12.87 2.31
CA HIS A 86 -16.74 12.17 3.18
C HIS A 86 -16.65 10.66 2.88
N ALA A 87 -17.80 10.03 2.57
CA ALA A 87 -17.86 8.63 2.16
C ALA A 87 -17.12 8.34 0.85
N GLY A 88 -17.17 9.27 -0.12
CA GLY A 88 -16.47 9.11 -1.40
C GLY A 88 -14.94 9.15 -1.24
N LYS A 89 -14.42 9.97 -0.31
CA LYS A 89 -12.98 10.02 -0.02
C LYS A 89 -12.49 8.72 0.60
N LEU A 90 -13.26 8.18 1.56
CA LEU A 90 -12.97 6.90 2.18
C LEU A 90 -12.99 5.76 1.15
N ALA A 91 -14.01 5.73 0.29
CA ALA A 91 -14.14 4.73 -0.76
C ALA A 91 -12.96 4.76 -1.75
N SER A 92 -12.49 5.95 -2.13
CA SER A 92 -11.31 6.10 -2.99
C SER A 92 -10.03 5.57 -2.33
N VAL A 93 -9.81 5.87 -1.04
CA VAL A 93 -8.66 5.33 -0.29
C VAL A 93 -8.72 3.80 -0.24
N ILE A 94 -9.92 3.24 -0.03
CA ILE A 94 -10.12 1.79 -0.01
C ILE A 94 -9.83 1.19 -1.39
N MET A 95 -10.42 1.70 -2.47
CA MET A 95 -10.19 1.15 -3.81
C MET A 95 -8.72 1.26 -4.23
N LEU A 96 -8.12 2.44 -4.07
CA LEU A 96 -6.73 2.67 -4.44
C LEU A 96 -5.77 1.83 -3.60
N GLY A 97 -6.05 1.64 -2.32
CA GLY A 97 -5.20 0.84 -1.46
C GLY A 97 -5.37 -0.67 -1.65
N VAL A 98 -6.58 -1.16 -1.94
CA VAL A 98 -6.81 -2.58 -2.24
C VAL A 98 -6.08 -2.99 -3.52
N VAL A 99 -6.23 -2.19 -4.59
CA VAL A 99 -5.63 -2.47 -5.91
C VAL A 99 -4.15 -2.09 -5.95
N GLY A 100 -3.81 -0.92 -5.42
CA GLY A 100 -2.46 -0.35 -5.48
C GLY A 100 -1.53 -0.76 -4.35
N GLY A 101 -2.06 -1.42 -3.33
CA GLY A 101 -1.29 -1.91 -2.20
C GLY A 101 -0.99 -0.88 -1.11
N PRO A 102 -0.20 -1.29 -0.11
CA PRO A 102 0.03 -0.54 1.13
C PRO A 102 0.57 0.88 0.94
N LEU A 103 1.42 1.07 -0.07
CA LEU A 103 2.09 2.33 -0.35
C LEU A 103 1.10 3.36 -0.94
N LEU A 104 0.25 2.93 -1.88
CA LEU A 104 -0.82 3.75 -2.45
C LEU A 104 -1.94 4.01 -1.43
N ALA A 105 -2.23 3.04 -0.56
CA ALA A 105 -3.17 3.21 0.55
C ALA A 105 -2.71 4.34 1.48
N ALA A 106 -1.46 4.27 1.95
CA ALA A 106 -0.88 5.26 2.85
C ALA A 106 -0.81 6.66 2.21
N PHE A 107 -0.37 6.74 0.96
CA PHE A 107 -0.30 8.00 0.22
C PHE A 107 -1.69 8.61 0.04
N SER A 108 -2.65 7.85 -0.51
CA SER A 108 -4.02 8.35 -0.72
C SER A 108 -4.72 8.76 0.57
N ALA A 109 -4.49 8.05 1.68
CA ALA A 109 -5.05 8.40 2.99
C ALA A 109 -4.52 9.74 3.51
N GLN A 110 -3.25 10.05 3.25
CA GLN A 110 -2.65 11.33 3.64
C GLN A 110 -3.33 12.52 2.98
N PHE A 111 -3.71 12.41 1.69
CA PHE A 111 -4.36 13.51 0.97
C PHE A 111 -5.88 13.54 1.17
N LEU A 112 -6.54 12.38 1.10
CA LEU A 112 -8.01 12.31 1.02
C LEU A 112 -8.69 12.35 2.40
N ILE A 113 -8.05 11.86 3.46
CA ILE A 113 -8.64 11.80 4.81
C ILE A 113 -7.73 12.34 5.93
N PRO A 114 -7.08 13.52 5.78
CA PRO A 114 -6.05 14.05 6.68
C PRO A 114 -6.52 14.42 8.10
N HIS A 115 -7.82 14.36 8.39
CA HIS A 115 -8.37 14.65 9.72
C HIS A 115 -9.27 13.53 10.27
N TYR A 116 -9.28 12.36 9.62
CA TYR A 116 -10.12 11.25 10.07
C TYR A 116 -9.49 10.52 11.27
N GLU A 117 -10.22 10.34 12.37
CA GLU A 117 -9.64 9.81 13.61
C GLU A 117 -9.18 8.35 13.48
N ARG A 118 -9.89 7.54 12.69
CA ARG A 118 -9.65 6.10 12.55
C ARG A 118 -8.83 5.72 11.31
N ARG A 119 -7.95 6.61 10.83
CA ARG A 119 -7.12 6.40 9.63
C ARG A 119 -6.30 5.12 9.66
N TYR A 120 -5.64 4.85 10.80
CA TYR A 120 -4.79 3.67 10.95
C TYR A 120 -5.61 2.37 10.84
N GLU A 121 -6.82 2.34 11.39
CA GLU A 121 -7.70 1.17 11.29
C GLU A 121 -8.18 0.94 9.85
N VAL A 122 -8.54 2.02 9.14
CA VAL A 122 -8.92 1.96 7.72
C VAL A 122 -7.75 1.43 6.90
N LEU A 123 -6.53 1.92 7.14
CA LEU A 123 -5.33 1.45 6.46
C LEU A 123 -4.99 0.00 6.81
N ALA A 124 -5.24 -0.43 8.03
CA ALA A 124 -5.11 -1.84 8.43
C ALA A 124 -6.02 -2.73 7.58
N LEU A 125 -7.29 -2.33 7.50
CA LEU A 125 -8.33 -3.07 6.78
C LEU A 125 -8.02 -3.11 5.29
N VAL A 126 -7.66 -1.96 4.71
CA VAL A 126 -7.29 -1.85 3.30
C VAL A 126 -6.04 -2.66 2.98
N GLY A 127 -5.03 -2.60 3.83
CA GLY A 127 -3.81 -3.40 3.72
C GLY A 127 -4.10 -4.90 3.81
N ALA A 128 -4.97 -5.32 4.73
CA ALA A 128 -5.42 -6.70 4.84
C ALA A 128 -6.16 -7.17 3.58
N LEU A 129 -7.12 -6.39 3.09
CA LEU A 129 -7.86 -6.69 1.87
C LEU A 129 -6.95 -6.75 0.63
N SER A 130 -5.98 -5.85 0.53
CA SER A 130 -4.96 -5.90 -0.51
C SER A 130 -4.11 -7.18 -0.42
N GLY A 131 -3.71 -7.58 0.79
CA GLY A 131 -3.01 -8.84 1.03
C GLY A 131 -3.80 -10.08 0.56
N ILE A 132 -5.11 -10.13 0.83
CA ILE A 132 -5.99 -11.19 0.32
C ILE A 132 -6.02 -11.20 -1.21
N LEU A 133 -6.19 -10.04 -1.82
CA LEU A 133 -6.24 -9.92 -3.28
C LEU A 133 -4.92 -10.38 -3.93
N ILE A 134 -3.78 -9.93 -3.41
CA ILE A 134 -2.46 -10.33 -3.90
C ILE A 134 -2.26 -11.83 -3.74
N ALA A 135 -2.65 -12.42 -2.60
CA ALA A 135 -2.56 -13.86 -2.39
C ALA A 135 -3.42 -14.64 -3.39
N ALA A 136 -4.65 -14.20 -3.63
CA ALA A 136 -5.55 -14.80 -4.61
C ALA A 136 -4.99 -14.71 -6.04
N VAL A 137 -4.50 -13.54 -6.43
CA VAL A 137 -3.89 -13.33 -7.76
C VAL A 137 -2.61 -14.16 -7.93
N ALA A 138 -1.72 -14.15 -6.94
CA ALA A 138 -0.47 -14.90 -6.98
C ALA A 138 -0.75 -16.41 -7.15
N ARG A 139 -1.63 -16.98 -6.32
CA ARG A 139 -1.97 -18.41 -6.43
C ARG A 139 -2.73 -18.74 -7.72
N GLY A 140 -3.63 -17.86 -8.16
CA GLY A 140 -4.37 -18.03 -9.41
C GLY A 140 -3.45 -18.04 -10.63
N LEU A 141 -2.52 -17.09 -10.72
CA LEU A 141 -1.55 -17.02 -11.81
C LEU A 141 -0.60 -18.21 -11.81
N PHE A 142 -0.03 -18.58 -10.66
CA PHE A 142 0.88 -19.71 -10.57
C PHE A 142 0.18 -21.06 -10.84
N GLY A 143 -1.04 -21.25 -10.34
CA GLY A 143 -1.83 -22.44 -10.63
C GLY A 143 -2.19 -22.54 -12.12
N GLY A 144 -2.51 -21.41 -12.77
CA GLY A 144 -2.76 -21.35 -14.21
C GLY A 144 -1.52 -21.62 -15.05
N ILE A 145 -0.34 -21.15 -14.63
CA ILE A 145 0.93 -21.43 -15.33
C ILE A 145 1.31 -22.90 -15.20
N ALA A 146 1.13 -23.50 -14.01
CA ALA A 146 1.43 -24.90 -13.76
C ALA A 146 0.57 -25.84 -14.63
N SER A 147 -0.74 -25.58 -14.74
CA SER A 147 -1.63 -26.38 -15.58
C SER A 147 -1.33 -26.23 -17.07
N LEU A 148 -0.89 -25.05 -17.51
CA LEU A 148 -0.46 -24.80 -18.89
C LEU A 148 0.82 -25.60 -19.22
N LEU A 149 1.80 -25.61 -18.30
CA LEU A 149 3.03 -26.38 -18.46
C LEU A 149 2.76 -27.89 -18.52
N GLU A 150 1.87 -28.41 -17.68
CA GLU A 150 1.44 -29.81 -17.72
C GLU A 150 0.84 -30.17 -19.09
N LEU A 151 0.00 -29.29 -19.65
CA LEU A 151 -0.62 -29.48 -20.96
C LEU A 151 0.39 -29.52 -22.13
N PHE A 152 1.48 -28.73 -22.06
CA PHE A 152 2.53 -28.72 -23.09
C PHE A 152 3.60 -29.79 -22.89
N SER A 153 3.63 -30.43 -21.72
CA SER A 153 4.55 -31.53 -21.39
C SER A 153 3.96 -32.93 -21.61
N ALA A 154 2.65 -33.00 -21.89
CA ALA A 154 1.90 -34.21 -22.25
C ALA A 154 1.85 -34.39 -23.78
#